data_AF-A0A7W0UH26-F1
#
_entry.id   AF-A0A7W0UH26-F1
#
_cell.length_a   1.000
_cell.length_b   1.000
_cell.length_c   1.000
_cell.angle_alpha   90.00
_cell.angle_beta   90.00
_cell.angle_gamma   90.00
#
_symmetry.space_group_name_H-M   'P 1'
#
loop_
_entity.id
_entity.type
_entity.pdbx_description
1 polymer ?
#
loop_
_entity_poly.entity_id
_entity_poly.type
_entity_poly.pdbx_seq_one_letter_code
_entity_poly.pdbx_strand_id
1 'polypeptide(L)' 'MSGHGGRAPRGHYRLGGTTVLRCPWHGWEFSVESGHCLDDPAQRVATYRVRVHDERVLVEA' A
#
# COMPACT_ATOMS: atom_id res chain seq x y z
N MET A 1 26.39 -6.90 1.96
CA MET A 1 26.20 -5.50 2.39
C MET A 1 24.85 -4.99 1.88
N SER A 2 23.73 -5.54 2.37
CA SER A 2 22.39 -5.08 1.99
C SER A 2 21.90 -4.12 3.06
N GLY A 3 22.25 -2.84 2.87
CA GLY A 3 21.85 -1.76 3.76
C GLY A 3 20.34 -1.66 3.81
N HIS A 4 19.74 -2.06 4.93
CA HIS A 4 18.36 -1.72 5.29
C HIS A 4 18.36 -0.27 5.80
N GLY A 5 18.76 0.64 4.91
CA GLY A 5 18.78 2.07 5.17
C GLY A 5 17.36 2.59 5.34
N GLY A 6 16.99 2.86 6.59
CA GLY A 6 15.79 3.59 6.98
C GLY A 6 14.48 2.86 6.68
N ARG A 7 13.90 2.20 7.69
CA ARG A 7 12.49 1.77 7.64
C ARG A 7 11.65 2.97 7.16
N ALA A 8 10.95 2.83 6.02
CA ALA A 8 10.05 3.87 5.50
C ALA A 8 9.15 4.45 6.61
N PRO A 9 8.81 5.76 6.57
CA PRO A 9 7.95 6.36 7.59
C PRO A 9 6.60 5.65 7.66
N ARG A 10 5.95 5.69 8.84
CA ARG A 10 4.57 5.23 8.99
C ARG A 10 3.70 5.98 7.99
N GLY A 11 2.81 5.27 7.29
CA GLY A 11 1.96 5.87 6.25
C GLY A 11 2.25 5.28 4.87
N HIS A 12 2.18 6.11 3.84
CA HIS A 12 2.41 5.70 2.46
C HIS A 12 3.61 6.43 1.85
N TYR A 13 4.27 5.80 0.88
CA TYR A 13 5.38 6.35 0.11
C TYR A 13 5.36 5.84 -1.33
N ARG A 14 6.24 6.37 -2.19
CA ARG A 14 6.36 5.95 -3.59
C ARG A 14 7.62 5.11 -3.79
N LEU A 15 7.48 3.96 -4.45
CA LEU A 15 8.56 3.06 -4.83
C LEU A 15 8.41 2.69 -6.31
N GLY A 16 9.35 3.13 -7.16
CA GLY A 16 9.33 2.75 -8.58
C GLY A 16 8.06 3.10 -9.34
N GLY A 17 7.33 4.15 -8.92
CA GLY A 17 6.05 4.55 -9.50
C GLY A 17 4.82 4.05 -8.75
N THR A 18 4.93 2.94 -8.03
CA THR A 18 3.86 2.37 -7.21
C THR A 18 3.71 3.12 -5.89
N THR A 19 2.46 3.35 -5.48
CA THR A 19 2.17 3.81 -4.11
C THR A 19 2.14 2.63 -3.16
N VAL A 20 2.95 2.69 -2.11
CA VAL A 20 3.07 1.64 -1.09
C VAL A 20 2.53 2.16 0.24
N LEU A 21 1.68 1.38 0.88
CA LEU A 21 1.18 1.62 2.23
C LEU A 21 1.88 0.70 3.22
N ARG A 22 2.41 1.26 4.31
CA ARG A 22 3.01 0.47 5.38
C ARG A 22 2.10 0.38 6.59
N CYS A 23 1.79 -0.86 6.98
CA CYS A 23 0.98 -1.16 8.15
C CYS A 23 1.67 -0.66 9.44
N PRO A 24 1.00 0.13 10.30
CA PRO A 24 1.60 0.66 11.51
C PRO A 24 1.81 -0.38 12.62
N TRP A 25 1.20 -1.56 12.49
CA TRP A 25 1.27 -2.63 13.49
C TRP A 25 2.51 -3.50 13.27
N HIS A 26 2.47 -4.36 12.24
CA HIS A 26 3.56 -5.31 11.97
C HIS A 26 4.63 -4.72 11.05
N GLY A 27 4.26 -3.68 10.28
CA GLY A 27 5.16 -2.99 9.38
C GLY A 27 5.35 -3.61 8.01
N TRP A 28 4.48 -4.54 7.62
CA TRP A 28 4.39 -5.02 6.25
C TRP A 28 3.94 -3.92 5.30
N GLU A 29 4.39 -4.03 4.06
CA GLU A 29 4.25 -3.06 3.00
C GLU A 29 3.35 -3.64 1.89
N PHE A 30 2.41 -2.83 1.41
CA PHE A 30 1.40 -3.25 0.45
C PHE A 30 1.33 -2.28 -0.72
N SER A 31 1.29 -2.79 -1.94
CA SER A 31 0.92 -1.99 -3.11
C SER A 31 -0.53 -1.51 -2.96
N VAL A 32 -0.77 -0.20 -3.02
CA VAL A 32 -2.14 0.35 -2.94
C VAL A 32 -2.98 -0.05 -4.17
N GLU A 33 -2.33 -0.17 -5.34
CA GLU A 33 -3.00 -0.50 -6.60
C GLU A 33 -3.50 -1.96 -6.63
N SER A 34 -2.66 -2.88 -6.16
CA SER A 34 -2.92 -4.32 -6.30
C SER A 34 -3.25 -5.01 -4.99
N GLY A 35 -2.96 -4.41 -3.84
CA GLY A 35 -3.12 -5.03 -2.52
C GLY A 35 -2.07 -6.08 -2.17
N HIS A 36 -1.14 -6.40 -3.08
CA HIS A 36 -0.09 -7.39 -2.82
C HIS A 36 0.83 -6.92 -1.69
N CYS A 37 1.13 -7.84 -0.77
CA CYS A 37 2.15 -7.66 0.25
C CYS A 37 3.54 -7.82 -0.39
N LEU A 38 4.44 -6.87 -0.11
CA LEU A 38 5.82 -6.87 -0.58
C LEU A 38 6.73 -7.73 0.30
N ASP A 39 6.35 -7.94 1.56
CA ASP A 39 7.08 -8.78 2.52
C ASP A 39 6.73 -10.27 2.38
N ASP A 40 5.50 -10.60 1.98
CA ASP A 40 5.02 -11.98 1.82
C ASP A 40 4.15 -12.11 0.56
N PRO A 41 4.66 -12.70 -0.53
CA PRO A 41 3.92 -12.88 -1.79
C PRO A 41 2.63 -13.71 -1.66
N ALA A 42 2.48 -14.52 -0.59
CA ALA A 42 1.28 -15.30 -0.34
C ALA A 42 0.12 -14.46 0.25
N GLN A 43 0.40 -13.22 0.69
CA GLN A 43 -0.57 -12.35 1.33
C GLN A 43 -1.02 -11.21 0.42
N ARG A 44 -2.31 -10.90 0.50
CA ARG A 44 -2.93 -9.80 -0.24
C ARG A 44 -4.10 -9.22 0.54
N VAL A 45 -4.20 -7.90 0.59
CA VAL A 45 -5.37 -7.20 1.13
C VAL A 45 -6.41 -6.94 0.03
N ALA A 46 -7.68 -6.83 0.43
CA ALA A 46 -8.74 -6.46 -0.51
C ALA A 46 -8.49 -5.06 -1.08
N THR A 47 -8.78 -4.90 -2.37
CA THR A 47 -8.70 -3.63 -3.09
C THR A 47 -10.06 -3.32 -3.69
N TYR A 48 -10.49 -2.08 -3.59
CA TYR A 48 -11.78 -1.64 -4.10
C TYR A 48 -11.58 -0.56 -5.15
N ARG A 49 -12.37 -0.61 -6.23
CA ARG A 49 -12.41 0.49 -7.18
C ARG A 49 -13.06 1.69 -6.51
N VAL A 50 -12.41 2.85 -6.64
CA VAL A 50 -12.89 4.11 -6.09
C VAL A 50 -12.96 5.16 -7.19
N ARG A 51 -13.95 6.04 -7.10
CA ARG A 51 -14.06 7.22 -7.97
C ARG A 51 -14.51 8.43 -7.17
N VAL A 52 -14.06 9.61 -7.57
CA VAL A 52 -14.54 10.89 -7.02
C VAL A 52 -15.63 11.43 -7.92
N HIS A 53 -16.79 11.74 -7.35
CA HIS A 53 -17.92 12.35 -8.06
C HIS A 53 -18.61 13.32 -7.12
N ASP A 54 -18.79 14.57 -7.56
CA ASP A 54 -19.42 15.64 -6.78
C ASP A 54 -18.91 15.73 -5.33
N GLU A 55 -17.58 15.84 -5.20
CA GLU A 55 -16.86 15.92 -3.90
C GLU A 55 -17.04 14.70 -2.98
N ARG A 56 -17.61 13.60 -3.48
CA ARG A 56 -17.79 12.35 -2.75
C ARG A 56 -16.87 11.26 -3.29
N VAL A 57 -16.36 10.43 -2.39
CA VAL A 57 -15.64 9.20 -2.73
C VAL A 57 -16.64 8.06 -2.77
N LEU A 58 -16.81 7.46 -3.94
CA LEU A 58 -17.64 6.28 -4.18
C LEU A 58 -16.75 5.04 -4.19
N VAL A 59 -17.20 3.96 -3.55
CA VAL A 59 -16.50 2.67 -3.47
C VAL A 59 -17.37 1.59 -4.10
N GLU A 60 -16.80 0.79 -4.99
CA GLU A 60 -17.45 -0.39 -5.57
C GLU A 60 -17.17 -1.61 -4.68
N ALA A 61 -18.22 -2.34 -4.29
CA ALA A 61 -18.13 -3.52 -3.42
C ALA A 61 -17.98 -4.82 -4.23
#